data_AF-A0A975LMI2-F1
#
_entry.id   AF-A0A975LMI2-F1
#
_cell.length_a   1.000
_cell.length_b   1.000
_cell.length_c   1.000
_cell.angle_alpha   90.00
_cell.angle_beta   90.00
_cell.angle_gamma   90.00
#
_symmetry.space_group_name_H-M   'P 1'
#
loop_
_entity.id
_entity.type
_entity.pdbx_description
1 polymer ?
#
loop_
_entity_poly.entity_id
_entity_poly.type
_entity_poly.pdbx_seq_one_letter_code
_entity_poly.pdbx_strand_id
1 'polypeptide(L)'
;MKEKIVFTEIKDIRTLIDPYRLKILRTFTTENEQLTAKMVADILEEVPSKVSYHIKKMEKTGILEIVNTKVINGIVAKYYSPTAKEFRVETLEEDDFKYLELNNIYSDIINDFKKSFIRATNNIKNPTVVLGKQVFLNEEQFSELSKIINDKILEFQDSGEGKDSYQAFFTLYGENDLKNIIKTNMTKL
;
A
#
# COMPACT_ATOMS: atom_id res chain seq x y z
N MET A 1 -13.51 -11.54 -3.89
CA MET A 1 -12.73 -10.31 -3.68
C MET A 1 -13.31 -9.19 -4.55
N LYS A 2 -13.41 -7.96 -4.03
CA LYS A 2 -13.83 -6.78 -4.81
C LYS A 2 -12.68 -6.26 -5.68
N GLU A 3 -12.99 -5.56 -6.78
CA GLU A 3 -11.94 -4.91 -7.57
C GLU A 3 -11.30 -3.74 -6.81
N LYS A 4 -12.12 -2.85 -6.23
CA LYS A 4 -11.66 -1.64 -5.52
C LYS A 4 -12.47 -1.38 -4.25
N ILE A 5 -11.81 -0.90 -3.19
CA ILE A 5 -12.42 -0.22 -2.04
C ILE A 5 -11.80 1.18 -1.89
N VAL A 6 -12.64 2.17 -1.61
CA VAL A 6 -12.22 3.56 -1.35
C VAL A 6 -12.47 3.89 0.11
N PHE A 7 -11.46 4.40 0.80
CA PHE A 7 -11.56 4.91 2.17
C PHE A 7 -11.59 6.43 2.16
N THR A 8 -12.61 7.01 2.82
CA THR A 8 -12.81 8.47 2.95
C THR A 8 -12.60 9.00 4.36
N GLU A 9 -12.71 8.12 5.35
CA GLU A 9 -12.63 8.43 6.77
C GLU A 9 -11.22 8.22 7.33
N ILE A 10 -10.70 9.21 8.08
CA ILE A 10 -9.33 9.17 8.64
C ILE A 10 -9.07 7.91 9.44
N LYS A 11 -10.04 7.46 10.23
CA LYS A 11 -9.91 6.26 11.07
C LYS A 11 -9.63 4.99 10.26
N ASP A 12 -10.21 4.88 9.08
CA ASP A 12 -10.09 3.72 8.19
C ASP A 12 -8.86 3.86 7.30
N ILE A 13 -8.58 5.08 6.85
CA ILE A 13 -7.33 5.48 6.19
C ILE A 13 -6.11 5.15 7.07
N ARG A 14 -6.10 5.56 8.34
CA ARG A 14 -5.09 5.17 9.34
C ARG A 14 -4.90 3.67 9.43
N THR A 15 -5.94 2.91 9.11
CA THR A 15 -5.88 1.46 9.19
C THR A 15 -5.29 0.80 7.96
N LEU A 16 -5.52 1.40 6.79
CA LEU A 16 -4.85 1.01 5.56
C LEU A 16 -3.39 1.49 5.52
N ILE A 17 -3.14 2.78 5.73
CA ILE A 17 -1.87 3.43 5.43
C ILE A 17 -0.91 3.45 6.62
N ASP A 18 -0.83 2.33 7.31
CA ASP A 18 0.20 2.09 8.30
C ASP A 18 1.32 1.27 7.63
N PRO A 19 2.59 1.72 7.66
CA PRO A 19 3.67 1.07 6.93
C PRO A 19 3.78 -0.43 7.23
N TYR A 20 3.54 -0.81 8.49
CA TYR A 20 3.59 -2.20 8.90
C TYR A 20 2.40 -3.01 8.38
N ARG A 21 1.19 -2.43 8.35
CA ARG A 21 0.01 -3.06 7.75
C ARG A 21 0.07 -3.12 6.23
N LEU A 22 0.71 -2.16 5.57
CA LEU A 22 1.04 -2.26 4.14
C LEU A 22 2.04 -3.39 3.88
N LYS A 23 3.03 -3.57 4.76
CA LYS A 23 3.96 -4.72 4.71
C LYS A 23 3.19 -6.05 4.85
N ILE A 24 2.27 -6.14 5.81
CA ILE A 24 1.37 -7.29 5.98
C ILE A 24 0.50 -7.51 4.73
N LEU A 25 -0.13 -6.46 4.20
CA LEU A 25 -1.01 -6.59 3.03
C LEU A 25 -0.25 -7.13 1.82
N ARG A 26 0.99 -6.67 1.60
CA ARG A 26 1.87 -7.16 0.53
C ARG A 26 2.16 -8.65 0.63
N THR A 27 2.25 -9.24 1.83
CA THR A 27 2.52 -10.70 1.94
C THR A 27 1.39 -11.54 1.35
N PHE A 28 0.14 -11.07 1.45
CA PHE A 28 -1.00 -11.76 0.82
C PHE A 28 -0.96 -11.69 -0.70
N THR A 29 -0.32 -10.66 -1.26
CA THR A 29 -0.14 -10.53 -2.72
C THR A 29 1.05 -11.34 -3.23
N THR A 30 2.15 -11.41 -2.48
CA THR A 30 3.38 -12.07 -2.96
C THR A 30 3.41 -13.58 -2.73
N GLU A 31 2.84 -14.08 -1.63
CA GLU A 31 2.98 -15.49 -1.25
C GLU A 31 1.76 -16.34 -1.62
N ASN A 32 0.61 -16.00 -1.06
CA ASN A 32 -0.66 -16.69 -1.27
C ASN A 32 -1.81 -15.77 -0.84
N GLU A 33 -2.92 -15.79 -1.56
CA GLU A 33 -4.10 -14.99 -1.21
C GLU A 33 -4.70 -15.35 0.16
N GLN A 34 -4.37 -16.53 0.71
CA GLN A 34 -4.90 -17.02 1.99
C GLN A 34 -3.78 -17.37 2.99
N LEU A 35 -3.57 -16.52 3.99
CA LEU A 35 -2.53 -16.72 5.01
C LEU A 35 -3.09 -16.68 6.43
N THR A 36 -2.45 -17.44 7.32
CA THR A 36 -2.69 -17.30 8.77
C THR A 36 -1.81 -16.21 9.36
N ALA A 37 -2.19 -15.65 10.51
CA ALA A 37 -1.36 -14.66 11.20
C ALA A 37 0.04 -15.21 11.57
N LYS A 38 0.15 -16.52 11.81
CA LYS A 38 1.44 -17.18 12.04
C LYS A 38 2.29 -17.19 10.76
N MET A 39 1.72 -17.59 9.63
CA MET A 39 2.44 -17.62 8.35
C MET A 39 2.95 -16.22 7.97
N VAL A 40 2.12 -15.19 8.14
CA VAL A 40 2.54 -13.80 7.91
C VAL A 40 3.68 -13.41 8.86
N ALA A 41 3.65 -13.82 10.13
CA ALA A 41 4.74 -13.56 11.07
C ALA A 41 6.04 -14.23 10.66
N ASP A 42 5.96 -15.48 10.20
CA ASP A 42 7.11 -16.24 9.72
C ASP A 42 7.71 -15.58 8.45
N ILE A 43 6.87 -15.18 7.48
CA ILE A 43 7.29 -14.46 6.26
C ILE A 43 7.97 -13.12 6.57
N LEU A 44 7.41 -12.38 7.55
CA LEU A 44 7.92 -11.06 7.92
C LEU A 44 9.10 -11.10 8.89
N GLU A 45 9.49 -12.29 9.37
CA GLU A 45 10.46 -12.51 10.45
C GLU A 45 10.12 -11.69 11.72
N GLU A 46 8.85 -11.71 12.12
CA GLU A 46 8.30 -10.89 13.19
C GLU A 46 7.62 -11.74 14.28
N VAL A 47 7.39 -11.13 15.45
CA VAL A 47 6.75 -11.85 16.57
C VAL A 47 5.26 -12.09 16.28
N PRO A 48 4.72 -13.33 16.45
CA PRO A 48 3.33 -13.65 16.10
C PRO A 48 2.27 -12.78 16.78
N SER A 49 2.52 -12.35 18.02
CA SER A 49 1.60 -11.48 18.77
C SER A 49 1.44 -10.11 18.12
N LYS A 50 2.54 -9.53 17.61
CA LYS A 50 2.54 -8.25 16.89
C LYS A 50 1.74 -8.35 15.60
N VAL A 51 2.02 -9.36 14.77
CA VAL A 51 1.29 -9.55 13.50
C VAL A 51 -0.19 -9.82 13.73
N SER A 52 -0.53 -10.67 14.70
CA SER A 52 -1.93 -10.99 15.04
C SER A 52 -2.72 -9.76 15.50
N TYR A 53 -2.08 -8.84 16.24
CA TYR A 53 -2.70 -7.57 16.63
C TYR A 53 -3.10 -6.74 15.41
N HIS A 54 -2.19 -6.58 14.44
CA HIS A 54 -2.43 -5.79 13.24
C HIS A 54 -3.46 -6.45 12.31
N ILE A 55 -3.39 -7.77 12.10
CA ILE A 55 -4.37 -8.51 11.29
C ILE A 55 -5.77 -8.39 11.87
N LYS A 56 -5.93 -8.50 13.20
CA LYS A 56 -7.24 -8.31 13.85
C LYS A 56 -7.80 -6.90 13.67
N LYS A 57 -6.94 -5.89 13.61
CA LYS A 57 -7.36 -4.50 13.33
C LYS A 57 -7.80 -4.34 11.87
N MET A 58 -7.07 -4.94 10.94
CA MET A 58 -7.40 -4.95 9.51
C MET A 58 -8.69 -5.76 9.22
N GLU A 59 -8.93 -6.83 9.97
CA GLU A 59 -10.19 -7.61 9.93
C GLU A 59 -11.38 -6.73 10.33
N LYS A 60 -11.26 -6.02 11.46
CA LYS A 60 -12.33 -5.13 11.96
C LYS A 60 -12.70 -4.00 11.01
N THR A 61 -11.74 -3.51 10.23
CA THR A 61 -11.97 -2.45 9.24
C THR A 61 -12.30 -2.98 7.85
N GLY A 62 -12.46 -4.31 7.70
CA GLY A 62 -12.82 -4.93 6.43
C GLY A 62 -11.74 -4.84 5.36
N ILE A 63 -10.46 -4.68 5.72
CA ILE A 63 -9.32 -4.80 4.80
C ILE A 63 -9.00 -6.28 4.56
N LEU A 64 -9.04 -7.06 5.63
CA LEU A 64 -8.91 -8.51 5.59
C LEU A 64 -10.23 -9.14 6.02
N GLU A 65 -10.52 -10.33 5.52
CA GLU A 65 -11.63 -11.17 5.97
C GLU A 65 -11.16 -12.59 6.26
N ILE A 66 -11.83 -13.28 7.19
CA ILE A 66 -11.59 -14.71 7.42
C ILE A 66 -12.29 -15.48 6.30
N VAL A 67 -11.50 -16.14 5.46
CA VAL A 67 -12.02 -16.95 4.35
C VAL A 67 -12.07 -18.45 4.68
N ASN A 68 -11.32 -18.89 5.69
CA ASN A 68 -11.31 -20.28 6.12
C ASN A 68 -10.85 -20.42 7.59
N THR A 69 -11.23 -21.51 8.24
CA THR A 69 -10.70 -21.91 9.54
C THR A 69 -10.34 -23.39 9.55
N LYS A 70 -9.20 -23.75 10.15
CA LYS A 70 -8.76 -25.15 10.30
C LYS A 70 -8.30 -25.40 11.72
N VAL A 71 -8.56 -26.59 12.25
CA VAL A 71 -7.99 -27.01 13.54
C VAL A 71 -6.65 -27.66 13.28
N ILE A 72 -5.58 -27.13 13.88
CA ILE A 72 -4.21 -27.64 13.77
C ILE A 72 -3.71 -27.86 15.20
N ASN A 73 -3.43 -29.12 15.56
CA ASN A 73 -3.02 -29.51 16.91
C ASN A 73 -3.94 -28.96 18.02
N GLY A 74 -5.26 -28.98 17.79
CA GLY A 74 -6.26 -28.47 18.72
C GLY A 74 -6.44 -26.94 18.73
N ILE A 75 -5.66 -26.19 17.95
CA ILE A 75 -5.76 -24.72 17.84
C ILE A 75 -6.52 -24.36 16.57
N VAL A 76 -7.49 -23.45 16.67
CA VAL A 76 -8.20 -22.90 15.51
C VAL A 76 -7.31 -21.89 14.78
N ALA A 77 -6.78 -22.29 13.63
CA ALA A 77 -6.06 -21.43 12.71
C ALA A 77 -7.03 -20.74 11.75
N LYS A 78 -7.04 -19.40 11.77
CA LYS A 78 -7.83 -18.57 10.86
C LYS A 78 -7.00 -18.18 9.65
N TYR A 79 -7.53 -18.41 8.46
CA TYR A 79 -6.96 -17.95 7.19
C TYR A 79 -7.65 -16.67 6.78
N TYR A 80 -6.84 -15.66 6.49
CA TYR A 80 -7.27 -14.33 6.09
C TYR A 80 -7.00 -14.10 4.61
N SER A 81 -7.78 -13.24 3.97
CA SER A 81 -7.56 -12.76 2.60
C SER A 81 -7.93 -11.28 2.47
N PRO A 82 -7.28 -10.51 1.57
CA PRO A 82 -7.71 -9.16 1.23
C PRO A 82 -9.15 -9.13 0.69
N THR A 83 -9.93 -8.14 1.13
CA THR A 83 -11.32 -7.97 0.67
C THR A 83 -11.41 -7.31 -0.71
N ALA A 84 -10.34 -6.65 -1.16
CA ALA A 84 -10.22 -6.01 -2.46
C ALA A 84 -8.82 -6.13 -3.06
N LYS A 85 -8.73 -6.08 -4.40
CA LYS A 85 -7.44 -6.01 -5.13
C LYS A 85 -6.77 -4.65 -4.96
N GLU A 86 -7.57 -3.59 -4.97
CA GLU A 86 -7.10 -2.22 -4.83
C GLU A 86 -7.77 -1.50 -3.66
N PHE A 87 -6.96 -0.84 -2.84
CA PHE A 87 -7.45 0.05 -1.79
C PHE A 87 -6.99 1.49 -2.09
N ARG A 88 -7.95 2.40 -2.24
CA ARG A 88 -7.70 3.83 -2.47
C ARG A 88 -8.07 4.66 -1.27
N VAL A 89 -7.42 5.79 -1.15
CA VAL A 89 -7.70 6.82 -0.14
C VAL A 89 -8.14 8.06 -0.90
N GLU A 90 -9.35 8.53 -0.60
CA GLU A 90 -9.90 9.76 -1.15
C GLU A 90 -10.26 10.68 0.01
N THR A 91 -9.68 11.88 0.05
CA THR A 91 -9.91 12.82 1.16
C THR A 91 -10.96 13.83 0.71
N LEU A 92 -12.13 13.80 1.34
CA LEU A 92 -13.23 14.70 0.99
C LEU A 92 -13.24 16.01 1.79
N GLU A 93 -12.30 16.24 2.71
CA GLU A 93 -12.37 17.36 3.66
C GLU A 93 -11.08 18.16 3.72
N GLU A 94 -11.25 19.49 3.67
CA GLU A 94 -10.20 20.48 3.92
C GLU A 94 -9.99 20.71 5.42
N ASP A 95 -9.54 19.68 6.14
CA ASP A 95 -9.13 19.81 7.54
C ASP A 95 -7.59 19.79 7.64
N ASP A 96 -7.00 20.89 8.09
CA ASP A 96 -5.55 21.05 8.29
C ASP A 96 -4.94 19.91 9.14
N PHE A 97 -5.68 19.39 10.13
CA PHE A 97 -5.23 18.27 10.97
C PHE A 97 -5.19 16.96 10.18
N LYS A 98 -6.20 16.72 9.34
CA LYS A 98 -6.30 15.56 8.43
C LYS A 98 -5.15 15.56 7.41
N TYR A 99 -4.82 16.72 6.85
CA TYR A 99 -3.70 16.87 5.92
C TYR A 99 -2.34 16.59 6.56
N LEU A 100 -2.08 17.16 7.75
CA LEU A 100 -0.81 16.93 8.45
C LEU A 100 -0.60 15.43 8.75
N GLU A 101 -1.66 14.76 9.17
CA GLU A 101 -1.61 13.33 9.44
C GLU A 101 -1.33 12.49 8.18
N LEU A 102 -1.99 12.79 7.07
CA LEU A 102 -1.74 12.14 5.78
C LEU A 102 -0.31 12.37 5.28
N ASN A 103 0.24 13.56 5.50
CA ASN A 103 1.62 13.86 5.14
C ASN A 103 2.63 12.99 5.90
N ASN A 104 2.42 12.79 7.20
CA ASN A 104 3.27 11.89 8.00
C ASN A 104 3.19 10.45 7.47
N ILE A 105 1.99 10.01 7.15
CA ILE A 105 1.74 8.70 6.55
C ILE A 105 2.47 8.53 5.20
N TYR A 106 2.33 9.50 4.29
CA TYR A 106 3.02 9.45 3.00
C TYR A 106 4.54 9.49 3.15
N SER A 107 5.04 10.31 4.09
CA SER A 107 6.46 10.34 4.44
C SER A 107 6.96 8.98 4.89
N ASP A 108 6.22 8.28 5.74
CA ASP A 108 6.60 6.94 6.21
C ASP A 108 6.63 5.92 5.06
N ILE A 109 5.66 5.95 4.14
CA ILE A 109 5.67 5.09 2.94
C ILE A 109 6.90 5.36 2.08
N ILE A 110 7.17 6.63 1.79
CA ILE A 110 8.31 7.04 0.96
C ILE A 110 9.63 6.62 1.64
N ASN A 111 9.73 6.79 2.96
CA ASN A 111 10.91 6.40 3.72
C ASN A 111 11.13 4.88 3.73
N ASP A 112 10.08 4.08 3.85
CA ASP A 112 10.15 2.62 3.76
C ASP A 112 10.59 2.18 2.36
N PHE A 113 9.98 2.74 1.31
CA PHE A 113 10.39 2.46 -0.07
C PHE A 113 11.85 2.87 -0.33
N LYS A 114 12.26 4.05 0.13
CA LYS A 114 13.64 4.55 0.03
C LYS A 114 14.62 3.56 0.67
N LYS A 115 14.33 3.06 1.88
CA LYS A 115 15.19 2.07 2.56
C LYS A 115 15.32 0.78 1.75
N SER A 116 14.21 0.26 1.25
CA SER A 116 14.18 -0.95 0.41
C SER A 116 14.94 -0.75 -0.90
N PHE A 117 14.74 0.39 -1.57
CA PHE A 117 15.45 0.76 -2.80
C PHE A 117 16.97 0.86 -2.58
N ILE A 118 17.42 1.58 -1.55
CA ILE A 118 18.85 1.70 -1.24
C ILE A 118 19.47 0.32 -0.95
N ARG A 119 18.77 -0.53 -0.17
CA ARG A 119 19.24 -1.89 0.12
C ARG A 119 19.35 -2.74 -1.16
N ALA A 120 18.39 -2.64 -2.07
CA ALA A 120 18.41 -3.37 -3.33
C ALA A 120 19.54 -2.89 -4.25
N THR A 121 19.70 -1.58 -4.41
CA THR A 121 20.73 -0.99 -5.28
C THR A 121 22.16 -1.23 -4.80
N ASN A 122 22.39 -1.38 -3.49
CA ASN A 122 23.70 -1.80 -2.97
C ASN A 122 24.11 -3.21 -3.41
N ASN A 123 23.15 -4.05 -3.82
CA ASN A 123 23.38 -5.45 -4.19
C ASN A 123 23.13 -5.73 -5.68
N ILE A 124 22.63 -4.76 -6.45
CA ILE A 124 22.28 -4.91 -7.86
C ILE A 124 23.18 -3.99 -8.71
N LYS A 125 23.86 -4.55 -9.72
CA LYS A 125 24.78 -3.79 -10.58
C LYS A 125 24.10 -2.72 -11.45
N ASN A 126 22.84 -2.92 -11.85
CA ASN A 126 22.09 -2.00 -12.74
C ASN A 126 20.59 -2.00 -12.39
N PRO A 127 20.14 -1.24 -11.37
CA PRO A 127 18.71 -1.07 -11.15
C PRO A 127 18.06 -0.32 -12.33
N THR A 128 16.95 -0.83 -12.84
CA THR A 128 16.12 -0.07 -13.79
C THR A 128 15.42 1.05 -13.04
N VAL A 129 15.98 2.26 -13.10
CA VAL A 129 15.34 3.47 -12.59
C VAL A 129 14.62 4.16 -13.75
N VAL A 130 13.30 4.23 -13.70
CA VAL A 130 12.54 5.10 -14.61
C VAL A 130 12.75 6.54 -14.12
N LEU A 131 13.73 7.23 -14.70
CA LEU A 131 13.95 8.65 -14.45
C LEU A 131 12.81 9.43 -15.11
N GLY A 132 12.14 10.26 -14.30
CA GLY A 132 10.90 10.94 -14.68
C GLY A 132 11.05 11.78 -15.95
N LYS A 133 10.34 11.40 -17.00
CA LYS A 133 10.07 12.31 -18.13
C LYS A 133 8.95 13.24 -17.71
N GLN A 134 9.12 14.54 -17.96
CA GLN A 134 8.01 15.48 -17.81
C GLN A 134 6.94 15.16 -18.85
N VAL A 135 5.69 15.06 -18.41
CA VAL A 135 4.51 14.83 -19.24
C VAL A 135 3.53 15.97 -19.05
N PHE A 136 2.83 16.36 -20.12
CA PHE A 136 1.83 17.44 -20.09
C PHE A 136 0.47 16.83 -20.40
N LEU A 137 -0.44 16.92 -19.43
CA LEU A 137 -1.74 16.24 -19.47
C LEU A 137 -2.83 17.22 -19.02
N ASN A 138 -3.99 17.16 -19.66
CA ASN A 138 -5.23 17.69 -19.09
C ASN A 138 -5.85 16.70 -18.07
N GLU A 139 -6.96 17.05 -17.41
CA GLU A 139 -7.59 16.19 -16.40
C GLU A 139 -8.02 14.81 -16.94
N GLU A 140 -8.58 14.79 -18.15
CA GLU A 140 -9.01 13.55 -18.82
C GLU A 140 -7.81 12.65 -19.12
N GLN A 141 -6.75 13.21 -19.70
CA GLN A 141 -5.49 12.53 -20.01
C GLN A 141 -4.76 12.06 -18.75
N PHE A 142 -4.82 12.83 -17.66
CA PHE A 142 -4.27 12.42 -16.37
C PHE A 142 -4.99 11.19 -15.82
N SER A 143 -6.32 11.21 -15.85
CA SER A 143 -7.17 10.09 -15.44
C SER A 143 -6.91 8.85 -16.29
N GLU A 144 -6.83 9.03 -17.62
CA GLU A 144 -6.53 7.97 -18.58
C GLU A 144 -5.15 7.34 -18.32
N LEU A 145 -4.09 8.15 -18.21
CA LEU A 145 -2.74 7.66 -17.95
C LEU A 145 -2.66 6.93 -16.60
N SER A 146 -3.28 7.48 -15.56
CA SER A 146 -3.35 6.86 -14.24
C SER A 146 -4.03 5.50 -14.30
N LYS A 147 -5.10 5.38 -15.09
CA LYS A 147 -5.81 4.12 -15.31
C LYS A 147 -4.93 3.11 -16.06
N ILE A 148 -4.29 3.52 -17.16
CA ILE A 148 -3.41 2.64 -17.96
C ILE A 148 -2.29 2.06 -17.11
N ILE A 149 -1.62 2.89 -16.30
CA ILE A 149 -0.54 2.43 -15.42
C ILE A 149 -1.07 1.41 -14.41
N ASN A 150 -2.18 1.71 -13.74
CA ASN A 150 -2.75 0.81 -12.72
C ASN A 150 -3.24 -0.50 -13.33
N ASP A 151 -4.03 -0.45 -14.41
CA ASP A 151 -4.54 -1.65 -15.09
C ASP A 151 -3.38 -2.53 -15.55
N LYS A 152 -2.32 -1.92 -16.09
CA LYS A 152 -1.15 -2.67 -16.55
C LYS A 152 -0.39 -3.33 -15.42
N ILE A 153 -0.29 -2.70 -14.25
CA ILE A 153 0.33 -3.30 -13.06
C ILE A 153 -0.52 -4.49 -12.56
N LEU A 154 -1.85 -4.35 -12.55
CA LEU A 154 -2.77 -5.41 -12.11
C LEU A 154 -2.66 -6.67 -12.97
N GLU A 155 -2.34 -6.55 -14.27
CA GLU A 155 -2.06 -7.71 -15.14
C GLU A 155 -0.89 -8.59 -14.65
N PHE A 156 0.05 -8.02 -13.88
CA PHE A 156 1.27 -8.70 -13.41
C PHE A 156 1.24 -9.05 -11.92
N GLN A 157 0.10 -8.93 -11.24
CA GLN A 157 0.02 -9.17 -9.78
C GLN A 157 0.17 -10.65 -9.38
N ASP A 158 0.00 -11.58 -10.33
CA ASP A 158 0.06 -13.01 -10.06
C ASP A 158 1.50 -13.49 -9.84
N SER A 159 1.75 -14.11 -8.67
CA SER A 159 3.05 -14.61 -8.20
C SER A 159 3.43 -16.02 -8.71
N GLY A 160 2.72 -16.55 -9.71
CA GLY A 160 2.88 -17.90 -10.25
C GLY A 160 4.31 -18.38 -10.55
N GLU A 161 4.44 -19.69 -10.79
CA GLU A 161 5.73 -20.39 -10.88
C GLU A 161 6.71 -19.75 -11.87
N GLY A 162 7.96 -19.56 -11.43
CA GLY A 162 9.04 -18.96 -12.22
C GLY A 162 9.08 -17.43 -12.26
N LYS A 163 8.23 -16.75 -11.48
CA LYS A 163 8.23 -15.29 -11.36
C LYS A 163 8.96 -14.83 -10.09
N ASP A 164 9.84 -13.85 -10.24
CA ASP A 164 10.44 -13.12 -9.11
C ASP A 164 9.53 -11.97 -8.67
N SER A 165 9.60 -11.61 -7.38
CA SER A 165 8.87 -10.47 -6.83
C SER A 165 9.62 -9.15 -7.09
N TYR A 166 8.93 -8.18 -7.69
CA TYR A 166 9.45 -6.83 -7.93
C TYR A 166 8.59 -5.79 -7.22
N GLN A 167 9.24 -4.82 -6.58
CA GLN A 167 8.56 -3.69 -5.96
C GLN A 167 8.76 -2.43 -6.80
N ALA A 168 7.66 -1.78 -7.15
CA ALA A 168 7.67 -0.47 -7.79
C ALA A 168 6.86 0.54 -6.97
N PHE A 169 7.27 1.81 -7.02
CA PHE A 169 6.54 2.93 -6.43
C PHE A 169 6.45 4.02 -7.50
N PHE A 170 5.22 4.28 -7.96
CA PHE A 170 4.92 5.32 -8.93
C PHE A 170 4.10 6.40 -8.24
N THR A 171 4.45 7.66 -8.49
CA THR A 171 3.65 8.81 -8.10
C THR A 171 3.44 9.69 -9.32
N LEU A 172 2.22 10.18 -9.49
CA LEU A 172 1.84 11.13 -10.52
C LEU A 172 1.10 12.26 -9.83
N TYR A 173 1.61 13.48 -9.94
CA TYR A 173 1.05 14.68 -9.32
C TYR A 173 1.24 15.89 -10.25
N GLY A 174 0.37 16.89 -10.15
CA GLY A 174 0.50 18.11 -10.94
C GLY A 174 1.58 19.03 -10.36
N GLU A 175 2.42 19.62 -11.21
CA GLU A 175 3.38 20.63 -10.74
C GLU A 175 2.70 21.88 -10.14
N ASN A 176 1.44 22.15 -10.51
CA ASN A 176 0.66 23.22 -9.92
C ASN A 176 0.27 22.92 -8.46
N ASP A 177 0.12 21.64 -8.09
CA ASP A 177 -0.15 21.22 -6.70
C ASP A 177 1.03 21.60 -5.80
N LEU A 178 2.28 21.49 -6.31
CA LEU A 178 3.48 21.92 -5.61
C LEU A 178 3.53 23.43 -5.38
N LYS A 179 3.13 24.23 -6.37
CA LYS A 179 3.18 25.70 -6.30
C LYS A 179 2.15 26.28 -5.33
N ASN A 180 0.99 25.65 -5.21
CA ASN A 180 -0.05 26.06 -4.26
C ASN A 180 0.39 25.84 -2.80
N ILE A 181 1.13 24.76 -2.51
CA ILE A 181 1.68 24.49 -1.17
C ILE A 181 2.71 25.55 -0.75
N ILE A 182 3.59 25.96 -1.66
CA ILE A 182 4.64 26.95 -1.36
C ILE A 182 4.02 28.33 -1.09
N LYS A 183 2.97 28.73 -1.81
CA LYS A 183 2.26 29.99 -1.55
C LYS A 183 1.60 29.99 -0.18
N THR A 184 0.88 28.94 0.20
CA THR A 184 0.17 28.84 1.49
C THR A 184 1.13 28.92 2.69
N ASN A 185 2.35 28.39 2.56
CA ASN A 185 3.38 28.50 3.61
C ASN A 185 4.04 29.87 3.70
N MET A 186 4.04 30.67 2.62
CA MET A 186 4.57 32.05 2.63
C MET A 186 3.56 33.08 3.12
N THR A 187 2.25 32.83 3.02
CA THR A 187 1.21 33.72 3.59
C THR A 187 0.97 33.51 5.09
N LYS A 188 1.52 32.46 5.70
CA LYS A 188 1.44 32.15 7.14
C LYS A 188 2.67 32.60 7.96
N LEU A 189 3.59 33.37 7.36
CA LEU A 189 4.77 34.02 7.98
C LEU A 189 4.65 35.54 7.89
#